data_AF-F9ZBB4-F1
#
_entry.id   AF-F9ZBB4-F1
#
_cell.length_a   1.000
_cell.length_b   1.000
_cell.length_c   1.000
_cell.angle_alpha   90.00
_cell.angle_beta   90.00
_cell.angle_gamma   90.00
#
_symmetry.space_group_name_H-M   'P 1'
#
loop_
_entity.id
_entity.type
_entity.pdbx_description
1 polymer ?
#
loop_
_entity_poly.entity_id
_entity_poly.type
_entity_poly.pdbx_seq_one_letter_code
_entity_poly.pdbx_strand_id
1 'polypeptide(L)'
;MKSIFLFTILLCTLGNNLICFGSNTSPISINIRVIDSQKQRLPGVYLLQNSTKYLLETTNEDGECIINIENFNSKDSVQLQALGYYSVLIPISELLHDTTITLQEKQYLLTEANVKGIHPTKILKKAASYLKSHPTGHTYSIYGRGLYMKITECKNKAVELRKEYGYFFTTGNTKAKGKWDLNYKFSFVPEYTARSYNLEPNGSDTLHHIAINGSVINYDAGVQKIFTLIRATLKFGPLFFQNSSYNYHLIEYENENYVFSFQTKKDAFPSNTRIFCNGTLTICQGRLKKIQFDNIEYNLILLTNLKRANPPFLTQAEISIEYDANNYPYIASCLQKTIWKHNMSNKFVAIEKPSRRNPAKNCLQEKEAFVCQTYKPITFHTNKQFENIIKYAAINPCGKYNSEIFQHLPEPIPTQKAIQELNCYMDIEQQFNDHSSKPYYPEQYILEYLHNSSDTQFLQRIQHAQKKIFNLLNDN
;
A
#
# COMPACT_ATOMS: atom_id res chain seq x y z
N MET A 1 3.07 -83.82 27.20
CA MET A 1 3.63 -84.05 25.84
C MET A 1 2.46 -84.15 24.88
N LYS A 2 2.26 -83.41 23.79
CA LYS A 2 2.88 -82.32 23.01
C LYS A 2 1.67 -81.79 22.18
N SER A 3 1.31 -80.51 22.15
CA SER A 3 1.92 -79.37 21.45
C SER A 3 1.59 -79.28 19.94
N ILE A 4 0.86 -78.19 19.59
CA ILE A 4 1.04 -77.27 18.45
C ILE A 4 0.57 -77.77 17.05
N PHE A 5 -0.53 -77.20 16.51
CA PHE A 5 -0.63 -75.98 15.67
C PHE A 5 -0.11 -76.19 14.23
N LEU A 6 -1.04 -76.32 13.28
CA LEU A 6 -0.76 -76.37 11.84
C LEU A 6 -1.11 -75.03 11.20
N PHE A 7 -0.11 -74.45 10.54
CA PHE A 7 -0.12 -73.22 9.75
C PHE A 7 -0.79 -73.49 8.39
N THR A 8 -1.72 -72.64 7.93
CA THR A 8 -1.93 -72.44 6.48
C THR A 8 -2.43 -71.02 6.18
N ILE A 9 -1.80 -70.47 5.15
CA ILE A 9 -1.79 -69.13 4.58
C ILE A 9 -3.19 -68.65 4.12
N LEU A 10 -3.53 -67.38 4.39
CA LEU A 10 -4.67 -66.68 3.80
C LEU A 10 -4.17 -65.45 3.03
N LEU A 11 -4.32 -65.47 1.71
CA LEU A 11 -4.12 -64.34 0.82
C LEU A 11 -5.27 -64.37 -0.19
N CYS A 12 -6.34 -63.63 0.11
CA CYS A 12 -7.40 -63.31 -0.85
C CYS A 12 -7.72 -61.82 -0.74
N THR A 13 -7.54 -61.16 -1.88
CA THR A 13 -7.78 -59.75 -2.15
C THR A 13 -9.26 -59.43 -2.42
N LEU A 14 -9.61 -58.17 -2.15
CA LEU A 14 -10.63 -57.33 -2.82
C LEU A 14 -12.12 -57.57 -2.52
N GLY A 15 -12.73 -56.56 -1.89
CA GLY A 15 -14.18 -56.37 -1.87
C GLY A 15 -14.71 -55.45 -0.77
N ASN A 16 -14.56 -54.14 -0.95
CA ASN A 16 -15.39 -53.04 -0.42
C ASN A 16 -15.99 -53.16 1.00
N ASN A 17 -15.44 -52.37 1.92
CA ASN A 17 -16.22 -51.40 2.69
C ASN A 17 -15.28 -50.30 3.22
N LEU A 18 -15.34 -49.13 2.58
CA LEU A 18 -14.82 -47.87 3.11
C LEU A 18 -15.58 -47.56 4.40
N ILE A 19 -14.96 -47.84 5.55
CA ILE A 19 -15.32 -47.20 6.81
C ILE A 19 -14.42 -45.99 6.93
N CYS A 20 -15.01 -44.82 6.64
CA CYS A 20 -14.48 -43.52 6.99
C CYS A 20 -14.25 -43.47 8.51
N PHE A 21 -13.01 -43.62 8.95
CA PHE A 21 -12.61 -43.07 10.23
C PHE A 21 -12.50 -41.55 10.04
N GLY A 22 -13.59 -40.85 10.35
CA GLY A 22 -13.53 -39.41 10.58
C GLY A 22 -12.66 -39.16 11.80
N SER A 23 -11.44 -38.68 11.58
CA SER A 23 -10.63 -38.07 12.62
C SER A 23 -11.29 -36.75 13.05
N ASN A 24 -12.21 -36.82 14.00
CA ASN A 24 -12.58 -35.67 14.82
C ASN A 24 -11.44 -35.39 15.81
N THR A 25 -10.32 -34.87 15.32
CA THR A 25 -9.41 -34.10 16.17
C THR A 25 -9.91 -32.67 16.12
N SER A 26 -10.43 -32.16 17.23
CA SER A 26 -10.73 -30.73 17.34
C SER A 26 -9.48 -29.93 16.99
N PRO A 27 -9.59 -28.82 16.25
CA PRO A 27 -8.45 -27.98 15.94
C PRO A 27 -7.72 -27.58 17.21
N ILE A 28 -6.46 -28.00 17.33
CA ILE A 28 -5.61 -27.58 18.44
C ILE A 28 -5.42 -26.08 18.27
N SER A 29 -6.05 -25.33 19.16
CA SER A 29 -6.06 -23.87 19.13
C SER A 29 -5.34 -23.33 20.35
N ILE A 30 -4.46 -22.35 20.14
CA ILE A 30 -3.69 -21.70 21.20
C ILE A 30 -4.24 -20.29 21.37
N ASN A 31 -4.68 -19.96 22.58
CA ASN A 31 -4.99 -18.58 22.95
C ASN A 31 -3.67 -17.89 23.33
N ILE A 32 -3.37 -16.77 22.70
CA ILE A 32 -2.15 -16.01 22.88
C ILE A 32 -2.53 -14.61 23.35
N ARG A 33 -1.84 -14.14 24.39
CA ARG A 33 -1.93 -12.81 24.95
C ARG A 33 -0.62 -12.08 24.73
N VAL A 34 -0.69 -10.84 24.27
CA VAL A 34 0.49 -10.03 24.01
C VAL A 34 0.46 -8.75 24.83
N ILE A 35 1.57 -8.49 25.51
CA ILE A 35 1.76 -7.33 26.40
C ILE A 35 3.06 -6.60 26.06
N ASP A 36 3.21 -5.35 26.50
CA ASP A 36 4.49 -4.66 26.47
C ASP A 36 5.31 -4.86 27.74
N SER A 37 6.52 -4.29 27.74
CA SER A 37 7.43 -4.30 28.89
C SER A 37 6.87 -3.65 30.16
N GLN A 38 5.79 -2.86 30.06
CA GLN A 38 5.06 -2.26 31.18
C GLN A 38 3.82 -3.07 31.58
N LYS A 39 3.67 -4.28 31.03
CA LYS A 39 2.54 -5.19 31.21
C LYS A 39 1.21 -4.64 30.70
N GLN A 40 1.23 -3.63 29.82
CA GLN A 40 0.02 -3.14 29.16
C GLN A 40 -0.36 -4.07 28.00
N ARG A 41 -1.66 -4.26 27.80
CA ARG A 41 -2.18 -5.08 26.69
C ARG A 41 -1.85 -4.43 25.36
N LEU A 42 -1.39 -5.24 24.40
CA LEU A 42 -1.07 -4.77 23.06
C LEU A 42 -2.14 -5.21 22.06
N PRO A 43 -3.10 -4.34 21.74
CA PRO A 43 -4.00 -4.59 20.63
C PRO A 43 -3.29 -4.40 19.31
N GLY A 44 -3.64 -5.25 18.35
CA GLY A 44 -3.17 -5.14 16.99
C GLY A 44 -1.75 -5.66 16.72
N VAL A 45 -1.26 -6.61 17.51
CA VAL A 45 -0.03 -7.36 17.20
C VAL A 45 -0.33 -8.39 16.12
N TYR A 46 0.47 -8.40 15.05
CA TYR A 46 0.40 -9.39 13.97
C TYR A 46 1.15 -10.67 14.35
N LEU A 47 0.50 -11.82 14.31
CA LEU A 47 1.13 -13.14 14.48
C LEU A 47 1.32 -13.78 13.11
N LEU A 48 2.54 -13.88 12.61
CA LEU A 48 2.85 -14.41 11.28
C LEU A 48 3.48 -15.80 11.38
N GLN A 49 3.09 -16.77 10.57
CA GLN A 49 3.90 -17.97 10.35
C GLN A 49 5.24 -17.56 9.73
N ASN A 50 6.35 -17.94 10.35
CA ASN A 50 7.66 -17.41 9.99
C ASN A 50 8.15 -17.83 8.60
N SER A 51 7.85 -19.07 8.19
CA SER A 51 8.29 -19.65 6.92
C SER A 51 7.64 -18.98 5.71
N THR A 52 6.34 -18.70 5.81
CA THR A 52 5.52 -18.14 4.73
C THR A 52 5.27 -16.64 4.87
N LYS A 53 5.54 -16.08 6.06
CA LYS A 53 5.12 -14.74 6.50
C LYS A 53 3.60 -14.54 6.46
N TYR A 54 2.83 -15.63 6.49
CA TYR A 54 1.38 -15.62 6.50
C TYR A 54 0.83 -15.20 7.86
N LEU A 55 -0.13 -14.28 7.90
CA LEU A 55 -0.76 -13.85 9.16
C LEU A 55 -1.74 -14.91 9.67
N LEU A 56 -1.50 -15.40 10.88
CA LEU A 56 -2.33 -16.36 11.60
C LEU A 56 -3.47 -15.67 12.32
N GLU A 57 -3.15 -14.62 13.09
CA GLU A 57 -4.16 -13.75 13.68
C GLU A 57 -3.58 -12.37 14.06
N THR A 58 -4.46 -11.44 14.43
CA THR A 58 -4.13 -10.21 15.14
C THR A 58 -4.72 -10.17 16.54
N THR A 59 -4.00 -9.60 17.51
CA THR A 59 -4.57 -9.40 18.85
C THR A 59 -5.72 -8.39 18.85
N ASN A 60 -6.78 -8.70 19.61
CA ASN A 60 -7.97 -7.87 19.84
C ASN A 60 -7.69 -6.71 20.81
N GLU A 61 -8.74 -6.00 21.26
CA GLU A 61 -8.62 -4.86 22.20
C GLU A 61 -7.97 -5.23 23.53
N ASP A 62 -8.08 -6.49 23.96
CA ASP A 62 -7.50 -7.03 25.20
C ASP A 62 -6.07 -7.57 25.01
N GLY A 63 -5.52 -7.42 23.80
CA GLY A 63 -4.23 -7.95 23.42
C GLY A 63 -4.24 -9.47 23.26
N GLU A 64 -5.38 -10.08 22.94
CA GLU A 64 -5.54 -11.54 22.85
C GLU A 64 -5.94 -11.98 21.45
N CYS A 65 -5.51 -13.17 21.05
CA CYS A 65 -5.91 -13.82 19.80
C CYS A 65 -5.84 -15.33 19.91
N ILE A 66 -6.57 -16.04 19.04
CA ILE A 66 -6.55 -17.50 18.99
C ILE A 66 -6.00 -17.92 17.63
N ILE A 67 -4.97 -18.77 17.62
CA ILE A 67 -4.43 -19.37 16.39
C ILE A 67 -4.75 -20.85 16.35
N ASN A 68 -5.11 -21.36 15.17
CA ASN A 68 -5.21 -22.80 14.92
C ASN A 68 -3.84 -23.31 14.44
N ILE A 69 -3.35 -24.38 15.06
CA ILE A 69 -2.03 -24.96 14.78
C ILE A 69 -2.09 -26.34 14.11
N GLU A 70 -3.26 -26.79 13.63
CA GLU A 70 -3.43 -28.11 12.97
C GLU A 70 -2.39 -28.41 11.86
N ASN A 71 -1.94 -27.39 11.13
CA ASN A 71 -1.00 -27.55 10.01
C ASN A 71 0.44 -27.14 10.36
N PHE A 72 0.76 -26.97 11.64
CA PHE A 72 2.10 -26.60 12.08
C PHE A 72 2.91 -27.83 12.43
N ASN A 73 4.15 -27.85 11.94
CA ASN A 73 5.16 -28.82 12.36
C ASN A 73 5.85 -28.34 13.65
N SER A 74 6.47 -29.27 14.39
CA SER A 74 7.21 -28.96 15.62
C SER A 74 8.39 -27.99 15.44
N LYS A 75 8.86 -27.80 14.20
CA LYS A 75 9.94 -26.86 13.84
C LYS A 75 9.42 -25.49 13.39
N ASP A 76 8.11 -25.34 13.22
CA ASP A 76 7.55 -24.08 12.78
C ASP A 76 7.56 -23.05 13.91
N SER A 77 7.59 -21.78 13.51
CA SER A 77 7.62 -20.63 14.42
C SER A 77 6.65 -19.56 13.98
N VAL A 78 6.17 -18.80 14.95
CA VAL A 78 5.32 -17.63 14.78
C VAL A 78 6.15 -16.38 15.06
N GLN A 79 6.15 -15.45 14.12
CA GLN A 79 6.74 -14.14 14.26
C GLN A 79 5.68 -13.13 14.68
N LEU A 80 5.82 -12.56 15.86
CA LEU A 80 4.98 -11.47 16.36
C LEU A 80 5.57 -10.13 15.92
N GLN A 81 4.73 -9.30 15.31
CA GLN A 81 5.10 -7.97 14.85
C GLN A 81 4.09 -6.94 15.32
N ALA A 82 4.57 -5.88 15.98
CA ALA A 82 3.76 -4.72 16.30
C ALA A 82 4.56 -3.46 15.98
N LEU A 83 3.87 -2.44 15.48
CA LEU A 83 4.52 -1.18 15.18
C LEU A 83 5.06 -0.53 16.45
N GLY A 84 6.34 -0.15 16.43
CA GLY A 84 7.03 0.38 17.62
C GLY A 84 7.65 -0.68 18.52
N TYR A 85 7.57 -1.98 18.17
CA TYR A 85 8.12 -3.07 18.96
C TYR A 85 9.10 -3.92 18.15
N TYR A 86 10.08 -4.53 18.81
CA TYR A 86 10.93 -5.52 18.18
C TYR A 86 10.09 -6.74 17.83
N SER A 87 10.32 -7.29 16.62
CA SER A 87 9.65 -8.52 16.23
C SER A 87 10.21 -9.68 17.04
N VAL A 88 9.34 -10.53 17.57
CA VAL A 88 9.73 -11.71 18.34
C VAL A 88 9.40 -12.94 17.53
N LEU A 89 10.32 -13.88 17.44
CA LEU A 89 10.10 -15.17 16.78
C LEU A 89 9.97 -16.24 17.85
N ILE A 90 8.86 -16.97 17.85
CA ILE A 90 8.53 -17.97 18.88
C ILE A 90 8.22 -19.32 18.23
N PRO A 91 8.93 -20.39 18.57
CA PRO A 91 8.58 -21.75 18.16
C PRO A 91 7.19 -22.16 18.64
N ILE A 92 6.46 -22.94 17.84
CA ILE A 92 5.13 -23.46 18.24
C ILE A 92 5.21 -24.29 19.53
N SER A 93 6.31 -25.01 19.75
CA SER A 93 6.54 -25.78 20.96
C SER A 93 6.52 -24.92 22.23
N GLU A 94 6.95 -23.66 22.15
CA GLU A 94 6.94 -22.74 23.29
C GLU A 94 5.53 -22.16 23.54
N LEU A 95 4.78 -21.88 22.47
CA LEU A 95 3.41 -21.36 22.57
C LEU A 95 2.41 -22.33 23.21
N LEU A 96 2.72 -23.63 23.21
CA LEU A 96 1.93 -24.64 23.91
C LEU A 96 2.07 -24.55 25.45
N HIS A 97 3.12 -23.88 25.94
CA HIS A 97 3.44 -23.78 27.37
C HIS A 97 3.27 -22.37 27.93
N ASP A 98 3.69 -21.35 27.17
CA ASP A 98 3.51 -19.95 27.54
C ASP A 98 2.69 -19.23 26.48
N THR A 99 1.53 -18.76 26.89
CA THR A 99 0.59 -18.03 26.05
C THR A 99 0.73 -16.53 26.18
N THR A 100 1.52 -16.01 27.13
CA THR A 100 1.70 -14.57 27.34
C THR A 100 3.05 -14.11 26.84
N ILE A 101 3.03 -13.39 25.72
CA ILE A 101 4.23 -12.91 25.04
C ILE A 101 4.44 -11.44 25.38
N THR A 102 5.66 -11.11 25.83
CA THR A 102 6.05 -9.71 26.04
C THR A 102 6.81 -9.20 24.83
N LEU A 103 6.27 -8.18 24.15
CA LEU A 103 7.02 -7.45 23.13
C LEU A 103 7.83 -6.32 23.77
N GLN A 104 9.11 -6.26 23.42
CA GLN A 104 9.95 -5.14 23.80
C GLN A 104 9.71 -3.97 22.87
N GLU A 105 9.40 -2.82 23.46
CA GLU A 105 9.30 -1.58 22.70
C GLU A 105 10.66 -1.29 22.07
N LYS A 106 10.66 -0.80 20.82
CA LYS A 106 11.87 -0.29 20.18
C LYS A 106 12.31 0.93 20.95
N GLN A 107 13.19 0.71 21.93
CA GLN A 107 13.94 1.78 22.54
C GLN A 107 14.96 2.22 21.52
N TYR A 108 14.63 3.33 20.88
CA TYR A 108 15.60 4.08 20.11
C TYR A 108 16.55 4.75 21.12
N LEU A 109 17.49 3.99 21.68
CA LEU A 109 18.70 4.52 22.32
C LEU A 109 19.57 5.09 21.19
N LEU A 110 19.07 6.18 20.62
CA LEU A 110 19.77 6.92 19.60
C LEU A 110 20.74 7.80 20.37
N THR A 111 22.03 7.63 20.07
CA THR A 111 23.03 8.61 20.48
C THR A 111 22.57 9.94 19.88
N GLU A 112 22.08 10.84 20.73
CA GLU A 112 21.65 12.16 20.25
C GLU A 112 22.83 12.82 19.57
N ALA A 113 22.66 13.17 18.29
CA ALA A 113 23.67 13.94 17.61
C ALA A 113 23.77 15.31 18.30
N ASN A 114 24.87 15.56 19.00
CA ASN A 114 25.15 16.85 19.63
C ASN A 114 25.50 17.89 18.57
N VAL A 115 24.49 18.53 17.99
CA VAL A 115 24.69 19.68 17.10
C VAL A 115 24.99 20.90 17.96
N LYS A 116 26.23 21.40 17.91
CA LYS A 116 26.56 22.73 18.46
C LYS A 116 25.83 23.80 17.65
N GLY A 117 24.88 24.51 18.25
CA GLY A 117 24.30 25.75 17.69
C GLY A 117 22.78 25.82 17.64
N ILE A 118 22.10 24.94 16.89
CA ILE A 118 20.65 25.03 16.65
C ILE A 118 19.91 23.86 17.27
N HIS A 119 19.02 24.15 18.21
CA HIS A 119 18.18 23.14 18.85
C HIS A 119 17.31 22.39 17.81
N PRO A 120 17.21 21.04 17.84
CA PRO A 120 16.52 20.26 16.81
C PRO A 120 15.05 20.67 16.58
N THR A 121 14.35 21.11 17.62
CA THR A 121 12.98 21.64 17.50
C THR A 121 12.87 22.91 16.65
N LYS A 122 13.91 23.76 16.60
CA LYS A 122 13.94 24.93 15.70
C LYS A 122 14.04 24.50 14.23
N ILE A 123 14.79 23.43 13.96
CA ILE A 123 14.95 22.85 12.61
C ILE A 123 13.62 22.29 12.13
N LEU A 124 12.95 21.47 12.95
CA LEU A 124 11.62 20.91 12.65
C LEU A 124 10.57 22.03 12.42
N LYS A 125 10.59 23.10 13.23
CA LYS A 125 9.70 24.26 13.05
C LYS A 125 9.97 24.99 11.74
N LYS A 126 11.25 25.21 11.39
CA LYS A 126 11.65 25.84 10.12
C LYS A 126 11.18 25.00 8.93
N ALA A 127 11.44 23.70 8.93
CA ALA A 127 10.94 22.80 7.88
C ALA A 127 9.41 22.82 7.75
N ALA A 128 8.69 22.74 8.87
CA ALA A 128 7.23 22.82 8.86
C ALA A 128 6.69 24.17 8.33
N SER A 129 7.42 25.28 8.51
CA SER A 129 7.00 26.58 7.94
C SER A 129 7.10 26.63 6.42
N TYR A 130 8.13 26.02 5.82
CA TYR A 130 8.23 25.90 4.36
C TYR A 130 7.12 25.01 3.76
N LEU A 131 6.57 24.07 4.53
CA LEU A 131 5.43 23.26 4.08
C LEU A 131 4.09 24.00 4.16
N LYS A 132 4.00 25.03 5.02
CA LYS A 132 2.77 25.81 5.26
C LYS A 132 2.65 27.04 4.35
N SER A 133 3.66 27.38 3.56
CA SER A 133 3.75 28.64 2.79
C SER A 133 2.71 28.81 1.66
N HIS A 134 1.82 27.85 1.43
CA HIS A 134 0.75 27.97 0.44
C HIS A 134 -0.32 29.00 0.88
N PRO A 135 -0.66 30.01 0.08
CA PRO A 135 -1.71 30.96 0.41
C PRO A 135 -3.08 30.28 0.44
N THR A 136 -3.88 30.63 1.45
CA THR A 136 -5.25 30.13 1.60
C THR A 136 -6.14 30.60 0.46
N GLY A 137 -6.75 29.67 -0.28
CA GLY A 137 -7.81 29.99 -1.27
C GLY A 137 -7.45 29.76 -2.74
N HIS A 138 -6.19 29.50 -3.06
CA HIS A 138 -5.81 29.06 -4.41
C HIS A 138 -5.96 27.54 -4.53
N THR A 139 -6.86 27.14 -5.43
CA THR A 139 -7.04 25.77 -5.86
C THR A 139 -5.80 25.42 -6.67
N TYR A 140 -4.89 24.62 -6.10
CA TYR A 140 -3.68 24.20 -6.79
C TYR A 140 -4.02 23.13 -7.80
N SER A 141 -4.38 23.61 -8.98
CA SER A 141 -4.32 22.87 -10.22
C SER A 141 -2.88 23.02 -10.71
N ILE A 142 -1.98 22.15 -10.25
CA ILE A 142 -0.62 22.04 -10.79
C ILE A 142 -0.53 20.75 -11.60
N TYR A 143 0.32 20.78 -12.62
CA TYR A 143 0.58 19.62 -13.45
C TYR A 143 2.06 19.44 -13.69
N GLY A 144 2.46 18.21 -13.98
CA GLY A 144 3.84 17.92 -14.36
C GLY A 144 3.92 16.66 -15.20
N ARG A 145 4.97 16.54 -16.01
CA ARG A 145 5.31 15.27 -16.64
C ARG A 145 5.72 14.29 -15.55
N GLY A 146 5.15 13.10 -15.59
CA GLY A 146 5.40 12.09 -14.58
C GLY A 146 5.40 10.69 -15.14
N LEU A 147 6.07 9.80 -14.40
CA LEU A 147 6.13 8.37 -14.58
C LEU A 147 5.43 7.71 -13.40
N TYR A 148 4.46 6.83 -13.69
CA TYR A 148 3.88 5.91 -12.74
C TYR A 148 4.27 4.49 -13.13
N MET A 149 4.67 3.68 -12.16
CA MET A 149 4.99 2.27 -12.33
C MET A 149 4.32 1.43 -11.26
N LYS A 150 3.84 0.24 -11.64
CA LYS A 150 3.30 -0.77 -10.74
C LYS A 150 3.77 -2.16 -11.13
N ILE A 151 4.22 -2.92 -10.13
CA ILE A 151 4.42 -4.37 -10.22
C ILE A 151 3.50 -5.01 -9.18
N THR A 152 2.61 -5.90 -9.65
CA THR A 152 1.78 -6.73 -8.78
C THR A 152 2.37 -8.12 -8.71
N GLU A 153 2.62 -8.63 -7.50
CA GLU A 153 3.16 -9.96 -7.27
C GLU A 153 2.18 -10.81 -6.44
N CYS A 154 1.96 -12.05 -6.87
CA CYS A 154 1.26 -13.08 -6.13
C CYS A 154 2.21 -14.25 -5.90
N LYS A 155 2.31 -14.74 -4.65
CA LYS A 155 3.22 -15.83 -4.27
C LYS A 155 4.66 -15.60 -4.79
N ASN A 156 5.14 -14.36 -4.66
CA ASN A 156 6.45 -13.89 -5.12
C ASN A 156 6.70 -13.97 -6.64
N LYS A 157 5.66 -14.11 -7.46
CA LYS A 157 5.74 -14.03 -8.93
C LYS A 157 4.98 -12.82 -9.45
N ALA A 158 5.55 -12.10 -10.40
CA ALA A 158 4.90 -11.01 -11.10
C ALA A 158 3.70 -11.54 -11.89
N VAL A 159 2.55 -10.90 -11.67
CA VAL A 159 1.30 -11.18 -12.39
C VAL A 159 0.83 -9.96 -13.19
N GLU A 160 1.51 -8.82 -13.05
CA GLU A 160 1.27 -7.61 -13.82
C GLU A 160 2.45 -6.65 -13.68
N LEU A 161 2.85 -6.06 -14.80
CA LEU A 161 3.76 -4.93 -14.91
C LEU A 161 3.07 -3.81 -15.69
N ARG A 162 3.04 -2.63 -15.09
CA ARG A 162 2.45 -1.41 -15.68
C ARG A 162 3.45 -0.26 -15.57
N LYS A 163 3.80 0.35 -16.70
CA LYS A 163 4.53 1.62 -16.77
C LYS A 163 3.68 2.63 -17.53
N GLU A 164 3.58 3.84 -17.01
CA GLU A 164 2.75 4.89 -17.56
C GLU A 164 3.48 6.22 -17.51
N TYR A 165 3.57 6.91 -18.65
CA TYR A 165 4.24 8.21 -18.75
C TYR A 165 3.29 9.23 -19.36
N GLY A 166 3.16 10.39 -18.72
CA GLY A 166 2.21 11.41 -19.14
C GLY A 166 2.12 12.53 -18.13
N TYR A 167 0.90 13.00 -17.85
CA TYR A 167 0.65 14.16 -17.02
C TYR A 167 0.03 13.78 -15.68
N PHE A 168 0.69 14.22 -14.60
CA PHE A 168 0.17 14.18 -13.26
C PHE A 168 -0.52 15.50 -12.92
N PHE A 169 -1.65 15.45 -12.23
CA PHE A 169 -2.43 16.60 -11.81
C PHE A 169 -2.79 16.49 -10.34
N THR A 170 -2.77 17.63 -9.65
CA THR A 170 -3.45 17.81 -8.36
C THR A 170 -4.66 18.69 -8.59
N THR A 171 -5.85 18.30 -8.12
CA THR A 171 -7.08 19.10 -8.29
C THR A 171 -7.77 19.30 -6.95
N GLY A 172 -8.42 20.45 -6.74
CA GLY A 172 -9.28 20.74 -5.59
C GLY A 172 -8.70 21.64 -4.49
N ASN A 173 -9.54 21.97 -3.50
CA ASN A 173 -9.23 22.87 -2.38
C ASN A 173 -8.72 22.08 -1.16
N THR A 174 -7.46 22.23 -0.78
CA THR A 174 -6.84 21.63 0.43
C THR A 174 -7.30 22.30 1.74
N LYS A 175 -8.56 22.74 1.86
CA LYS A 175 -8.98 23.56 3.02
C LYS A 175 -9.18 22.79 4.33
N ALA A 176 -9.44 21.49 4.34
CA ALA A 176 -9.72 20.77 5.59
C ALA A 176 -8.51 19.94 6.07
N LYS A 177 -7.55 20.59 6.75
CA LYS A 177 -6.56 19.87 7.58
C LYS A 177 -7.29 19.09 8.68
N GLY A 178 -6.88 17.86 8.95
CA GLY A 178 -7.50 17.01 9.98
C GLY A 178 -8.76 16.24 9.56
N LYS A 179 -9.28 16.43 8.33
CA LYS A 179 -10.35 15.61 7.74
C LYS A 179 -9.90 14.99 6.42
N TRP A 180 -10.37 13.78 6.15
CA TRP A 180 -10.32 13.28 4.78
C TRP A 180 -11.26 14.15 3.94
N ASP A 181 -10.70 14.76 2.91
CA ASP A 181 -11.45 15.55 1.94
C ASP A 181 -11.84 14.57 0.84
N LEU A 182 -12.94 14.80 0.14
CA LEU A 182 -13.28 14.01 -1.05
C LEU A 182 -13.02 14.82 -2.34
N ASN A 183 -12.73 16.11 -2.20
CA ASN A 183 -12.59 17.05 -3.31
C ASN A 183 -11.15 17.16 -3.81
N TYR A 184 -10.14 17.10 -2.93
CA TYR A 184 -8.73 17.12 -3.38
C TYR A 184 -8.33 15.78 -4.02
N LYS A 185 -8.04 15.72 -5.32
CA LYS A 185 -7.70 14.47 -6.01
C LYS A 185 -6.34 14.57 -6.70
N PHE A 186 -5.62 13.46 -6.68
CA PHE A 186 -4.53 13.23 -7.60
C PHE A 186 -5.05 12.47 -8.81
N SER A 187 -4.60 12.86 -9.99
CA SER A 187 -5.04 12.28 -11.25
C SER A 187 -3.85 12.12 -12.16
N PHE A 188 -3.74 10.96 -12.79
CA PHE A 188 -2.68 10.66 -13.73
C PHE A 188 -3.29 10.34 -15.09
N VAL A 189 -2.85 11.04 -16.12
CA VAL A 189 -3.33 10.89 -17.50
C VAL A 189 -2.14 10.51 -18.36
N PRO A 190 -1.96 9.21 -18.68
CA PRO A 190 -0.82 8.76 -19.47
C PRO A 190 -0.98 9.12 -20.93
N GLU A 191 0.08 9.61 -21.54
CA GLU A 191 0.21 9.71 -23.00
C GLU A 191 0.76 8.39 -23.57
N TYR A 192 1.69 7.78 -22.81
CA TYR A 192 2.33 6.51 -23.15
C TYR A 192 2.07 5.46 -22.07
N THR A 193 1.82 4.22 -22.49
CA THR A 193 1.64 3.08 -21.56
C THR A 193 2.40 1.85 -22.06
N ALA A 194 3.01 1.12 -21.14
CA ALA A 194 3.54 -0.22 -21.34
C ALA A 194 2.90 -1.13 -20.29
N ARG A 195 1.97 -1.99 -20.71
CA ARG A 195 1.16 -2.83 -19.81
C ARG A 195 1.25 -4.28 -20.25
N SER A 196 1.71 -5.14 -19.34
CA SER A 196 1.67 -6.58 -19.54
C SER A 196 0.23 -7.09 -19.47
N TYR A 197 0.04 -8.38 -19.73
CA TYR A 197 -1.15 -9.07 -19.29
C TYR A 197 -1.37 -8.90 -17.79
N ASN A 198 -2.64 -8.81 -17.42
CA ASN A 198 -3.09 -8.82 -16.04
C ASN A 198 -3.48 -10.26 -15.72
N LEU A 199 -2.60 -10.98 -15.04
CA LEU A 199 -2.78 -12.40 -14.77
C LEU A 199 -3.43 -12.63 -13.39
N GLU A 200 -4.23 -13.68 -13.31
CA GLU A 200 -4.65 -14.27 -12.05
C GLU A 200 -3.45 -14.99 -11.39
N PRO A 201 -3.50 -15.27 -10.08
CA PRO A 201 -2.40 -15.96 -9.36
C PRO A 201 -2.02 -17.34 -9.92
N ASN A 202 -2.91 -17.99 -10.67
CA ASN A 202 -2.68 -19.28 -11.35
C ASN A 202 -2.09 -19.11 -12.77
N GLY A 203 -1.89 -17.87 -13.25
CA GLY A 203 -1.38 -17.57 -14.58
C GLY A 203 -2.42 -17.52 -15.69
N SER A 204 -3.72 -17.70 -15.39
CA SER A 204 -4.77 -17.47 -16.38
C SER A 204 -5.01 -15.96 -16.58
N ASP A 205 -5.34 -15.55 -17.79
CA ASP A 205 -5.69 -14.17 -18.10
C ASP A 205 -6.95 -13.72 -17.33
N THR A 206 -6.97 -12.46 -16.88
CA THR A 206 -8.05 -11.87 -16.05
C THR A 206 -9.18 -11.24 -16.86
N LEU A 207 -9.24 -11.45 -18.19
CA LEU A 207 -10.19 -10.81 -19.12
C LEU A 207 -11.66 -10.77 -18.69
N HIS A 208 -12.08 -11.50 -17.65
CA HIS A 208 -13.46 -11.51 -17.18
C HIS A 208 -13.74 -10.58 -16.00
N HIS A 209 -12.78 -10.19 -15.13
CA HIS A 209 -13.10 -9.34 -13.97
C HIS A 209 -11.90 -8.49 -13.47
N ILE A 210 -11.75 -7.27 -14.02
CA ILE A 210 -10.68 -6.33 -13.60
C ILE A 210 -11.01 -5.64 -12.26
N ALA A 211 -12.29 -5.64 -11.85
CA ALA A 211 -12.73 -5.19 -10.53
C ALA A 211 -14.07 -5.84 -10.15
N ILE A 212 -14.27 -6.11 -8.86
CA ILE A 212 -15.55 -6.49 -8.27
C ILE A 212 -15.79 -5.65 -7.03
N ASN A 213 -16.99 -5.08 -6.95
CA ASN A 213 -17.49 -4.38 -5.79
C ASN A 213 -18.77 -5.05 -5.32
N GLY A 214 -18.66 -5.84 -4.26
CA GLY A 214 -19.78 -6.48 -3.61
C GLY A 214 -19.69 -6.34 -2.10
N SER A 215 -20.75 -6.74 -1.40
CA SER A 215 -20.79 -6.76 0.06
C SER A 215 -19.78 -7.71 0.71
N VAL A 216 -19.08 -8.56 -0.06
CA VAL A 216 -18.17 -9.61 0.43
C VAL A 216 -16.80 -9.63 -0.29
N ILE A 217 -16.69 -9.10 -1.51
CA ILE A 217 -15.45 -9.09 -2.31
C ILE A 217 -15.23 -7.67 -2.84
N ASN A 218 -14.15 -7.02 -2.40
CA ASN A 218 -13.74 -5.70 -2.86
C ASN A 218 -12.28 -5.75 -3.33
N TYR A 219 -12.05 -5.81 -4.65
CA TYR A 219 -10.73 -5.62 -5.25
C TYR A 219 -10.84 -4.81 -6.54
N ASP A 220 -9.76 -4.13 -6.90
CA ASP A 220 -9.67 -3.30 -8.11
C ASP A 220 -8.24 -3.37 -8.64
N ALA A 221 -8.02 -4.06 -9.78
CA ALA A 221 -6.68 -4.24 -10.32
C ALA A 221 -6.01 -2.91 -10.69
N GLY A 222 -6.80 -1.93 -11.15
CA GLY A 222 -6.30 -0.64 -11.61
C GLY A 222 -6.03 0.38 -10.51
N VAL A 223 -6.26 0.02 -9.24
CA VAL A 223 -6.00 0.88 -8.08
C VAL A 223 -4.56 1.39 -8.06
N GLN A 224 -4.41 2.69 -7.81
CA GLN A 224 -3.13 3.39 -7.66
C GLN A 224 -3.01 3.89 -6.22
N LYS A 225 -2.45 3.05 -5.35
CA LYS A 225 -2.42 3.31 -3.90
C LYS A 225 -1.44 4.40 -3.53
N ILE A 226 -0.39 4.56 -4.33
CA ILE A 226 0.64 5.56 -4.14
C ILE A 226 0.06 6.96 -3.99
N PHE A 227 -0.98 7.29 -4.75
CA PHE A 227 -1.64 8.58 -4.65
C PHE A 227 -2.47 8.72 -3.37
N THR A 228 -3.06 7.64 -2.86
CA THR A 228 -3.74 7.63 -1.56
C THR A 228 -2.75 7.85 -0.42
N LEU A 229 -1.60 7.16 -0.44
CA LEU A 229 -0.53 7.33 0.52
C LEU A 229 0.03 8.76 0.53
N ILE A 230 0.38 9.29 -0.65
CA ILE A 230 0.92 10.66 -0.77
C ILE A 230 -0.09 11.63 -0.14
N ARG A 231 -1.38 11.46 -0.44
CA ARG A 231 -2.44 12.30 0.09
C ARG A 231 -2.60 12.18 1.60
N ALA A 232 -2.51 10.97 2.16
CA ALA A 232 -2.54 10.75 3.59
C ALA A 232 -1.35 11.45 4.27
N THR A 233 -0.16 11.36 3.67
CA THR A 233 1.05 12.02 4.16
C THR A 233 0.91 13.54 4.17
N LEU A 234 0.45 14.16 3.07
CA LEU A 234 0.27 15.61 3.03
C LEU A 234 -0.75 16.15 4.04
N LYS A 235 -1.70 15.30 4.48
CA LYS A 235 -2.79 15.69 5.38
C LYS A 235 -2.50 15.45 6.84
N PHE A 236 -1.78 14.38 7.15
CA PHE A 236 -1.63 13.87 8.50
C PHE A 236 -0.17 13.60 8.85
N GLY A 237 0.72 13.56 7.87
CA GLY A 237 2.14 13.21 7.99
C GLY A 237 2.94 14.09 8.94
N PRO A 238 4.10 13.59 9.41
CA PRO A 238 5.03 14.38 10.21
C PRO A 238 5.43 15.65 9.47
N LEU A 239 5.55 16.77 10.19
CA LEU A 239 5.78 18.13 9.66
C LEU A 239 4.62 18.76 8.87
N PHE A 240 3.76 17.97 8.23
CA PHE A 240 2.59 18.45 7.49
C PHE A 240 1.41 18.78 8.39
N PHE A 241 1.23 18.02 9.48
CA PHE A 241 0.07 18.15 10.37
C PHE A 241 0.44 17.88 11.84
N GLN A 242 -0.05 18.75 12.73
CA GLN A 242 0.08 18.68 14.19
C GLN A 242 1.37 17.98 14.67
N ASN A 243 2.52 18.64 14.55
CA ASN A 243 3.82 18.05 14.94
C ASN A 243 3.87 17.54 16.39
N SER A 244 2.98 18.02 17.26
CA SER A 244 2.81 17.51 18.63
C SER A 244 2.37 16.04 18.70
N SER A 245 1.81 15.48 17.63
CA SER A 245 1.35 14.10 17.50
C SER A 245 2.47 13.08 17.26
N TYR A 246 3.70 13.57 17.08
CA TYR A 246 4.87 12.76 16.75
C TYR A 246 5.99 12.97 17.77
N ASN A 247 6.72 11.91 18.08
CA ASN A 247 8.03 11.98 18.72
C ASN A 247 9.10 12.10 17.63
N TYR A 248 10.11 12.94 17.85
CA TYR A 248 11.22 13.15 16.94
C TYR A 248 12.52 13.04 17.71
N HIS A 249 13.49 12.33 17.15
CA HIS A 249 14.85 12.25 17.69
C HIS A 249 15.84 12.50 16.56
N LEU A 250 16.80 13.40 16.78
CA LEU A 250 17.87 13.65 15.81
C LEU A 250 18.88 12.50 15.89
N ILE A 251 19.12 11.83 14.77
CA ILE A 251 19.98 10.63 14.71
C ILE A 251 21.26 10.85 13.93
N GLU A 252 21.26 11.81 13.01
CA GLU A 252 22.42 12.08 12.15
C GLU A 252 22.46 13.56 11.78
N TYR A 253 23.67 14.10 11.70
CA TYR A 253 23.93 15.43 11.17
C TYR A 253 25.26 15.43 10.41
N GLU A 254 25.18 15.59 9.09
CA GLU A 254 26.35 15.69 8.22
C GLU A 254 26.05 16.65 7.06
N ASN A 255 26.99 17.57 6.74
CA ASN A 255 26.90 18.46 5.58
C ASN A 255 25.56 19.22 5.47
N GLU A 256 25.07 19.78 6.59
CA GLU A 256 23.78 20.47 6.70
C GLU A 256 22.52 19.59 6.51
N ASN A 257 22.67 18.28 6.40
CA ASN A 257 21.58 17.32 6.41
C ASN A 257 21.32 16.85 7.84
N TYR A 258 20.10 17.07 8.31
CA TYR A 258 19.61 16.60 9.59
C TYR A 258 18.68 15.41 9.35
N VAL A 259 19.04 14.24 9.87
CA VAL A 259 18.17 13.07 9.82
C VAL A 259 17.52 12.88 11.18
N PHE A 260 16.19 12.87 11.19
CA PHE A 260 15.39 12.61 12.37
C PHE A 260 14.72 11.26 12.25
N SER A 261 14.77 10.43 13.28
CA SER A 261 13.77 9.38 13.45
C SER A 261 12.47 9.99 13.97
N PHE A 262 11.35 9.41 13.60
CA PHE A 262 10.05 9.80 14.12
C PHE A 262 9.12 8.62 14.35
N GLN A 263 8.16 8.81 15.25
CA GLN A 263 7.09 7.85 15.52
C GLN A 263 5.82 8.58 15.96
N THR A 264 4.66 8.12 15.50
CA THR A 264 3.36 8.59 16.01
C THR A 264 3.23 8.27 17.51
N LYS A 265 2.82 9.24 18.32
CA LYS A 265 2.49 9.00 19.73
C LYS A 265 1.25 8.12 19.86
N LYS A 266 1.27 7.15 20.78
CA LYS A 266 0.20 6.15 20.95
C LYS A 266 -1.17 6.78 21.22
N ASP A 267 -1.21 7.85 22.00
CA ASP A 267 -2.41 8.62 22.37
C ASP A 267 -2.90 9.58 21.27
N ALA A 268 -2.06 9.88 20.28
CA ALA A 268 -2.42 10.78 19.19
C ALA A 268 -3.27 10.09 18.10
N PHE A 269 -3.17 8.77 17.94
CA PHE A 269 -3.95 8.02 16.95
C PHE A 269 -5.12 7.26 17.61
N PRO A 270 -6.32 7.21 17.00
CA PRO A 270 -6.72 7.86 15.75
C PRO A 270 -7.28 9.28 15.94
N SER A 271 -7.34 9.79 17.18
CA SER A 271 -8.11 11.00 17.52
C SER A 271 -7.48 12.29 16.98
N ASN A 272 -6.19 12.49 17.23
CA ASN A 272 -5.47 13.69 16.83
C ASN A 272 -4.93 13.56 15.41
N THR A 273 -4.39 12.39 15.04
CA THR A 273 -3.94 12.08 13.67
C THR A 273 -4.62 10.81 13.13
N ARG A 274 -4.82 10.76 11.81
CA ARG A 274 -5.43 9.62 11.12
C ARG A 274 -4.41 8.65 10.53
N ILE A 275 -3.13 8.86 10.83
CA ILE A 275 -2.06 7.93 10.44
C ILE A 275 -1.28 7.47 11.66
N PHE A 276 -0.89 6.20 11.66
CA PHE A 276 0.02 5.61 12.63
C PHE A 276 1.26 5.13 11.88
N CYS A 277 2.42 5.72 12.18
CA CYS A 277 3.61 5.52 11.36
C CYS A 277 4.90 5.74 12.14
N ASN A 278 6.00 5.22 11.59
CA ASN A 278 7.36 5.49 12.03
C ASN A 278 8.31 5.52 10.83
N GLY A 279 9.50 6.06 11.05
CA GLY A 279 10.60 6.01 10.09
C GLY A 279 11.54 7.19 10.27
N THR A 280 12.08 7.70 9.17
CA THR A 280 13.05 8.80 9.19
C THR A 280 12.65 9.94 8.26
N LEU A 281 13.04 11.15 8.61
CA LEU A 281 12.94 12.31 7.71
C LEU A 281 14.29 13.01 7.61
N THR A 282 14.58 13.54 6.42
CA THR A 282 15.82 14.27 6.13
C THR A 282 15.47 15.73 5.85
N ILE A 283 16.09 16.64 6.61
CA ILE A 283 15.96 18.08 6.44
C ILE A 283 17.32 18.64 6.01
N CYS A 284 17.35 19.34 4.88
CA CYS A 284 18.55 20.02 4.38
C CYS A 284 18.25 21.51 4.28
N GLN A 285 19.12 22.38 4.82
CA GLN A 285 18.95 23.84 4.78
C GLN A 285 17.59 24.34 5.33
N GLY A 286 17.02 23.59 6.28
CA GLY A 286 15.72 23.87 6.87
C GLY A 286 14.53 23.50 5.99
N ARG A 287 14.74 22.76 4.89
CA ARG A 287 13.70 22.23 4.00
C ARG A 287 13.61 20.71 4.13
N LEU A 288 12.40 20.18 4.15
CA LEU A 288 12.19 18.73 4.13
C LEU A 288 12.57 18.21 2.74
N LYS A 289 13.47 17.21 2.68
CA LYS A 289 13.93 16.59 1.43
C LYS A 289 13.39 15.20 1.22
N LYS A 290 13.29 14.41 2.30
CA LYS A 290 12.88 13.01 2.22
C LYS A 290 12.10 12.62 3.48
N ILE A 291 11.08 11.78 3.30
CA ILE A 291 10.45 11.01 4.37
C ILE A 291 10.50 9.55 3.96
N GLN A 292 11.02 8.71 4.85
CA GLN A 292 10.96 7.27 4.72
C GLN A 292 10.06 6.73 5.83
N PHE A 293 9.06 5.95 5.45
CA PHE A 293 8.17 5.22 6.35
C PHE A 293 8.61 3.75 6.37
N ASP A 294 9.08 3.30 7.53
CA ASP A 294 9.33 1.86 7.75
C ASP A 294 8.00 1.09 7.75
N ASN A 295 6.97 1.73 8.31
CA ASN A 295 5.57 1.32 8.24
C ASN A 295 4.66 2.56 8.37
N ILE A 296 3.58 2.58 7.59
CA ILE A 296 2.54 3.60 7.66
C ILE A 296 1.16 2.97 7.52
N GLU A 297 0.29 3.31 8.47
CA GLU A 297 -1.10 2.87 8.54
C GLU A 297 -1.99 4.10 8.45
N TYR A 298 -2.92 4.12 7.49
CA TYR A 298 -3.82 5.26 7.25
C TYR A 298 -5.23 4.74 7.00
N ASN A 299 -6.03 4.68 8.07
CA ASN A 299 -7.39 4.16 8.00
C ASN A 299 -8.40 5.28 7.69
N LEU A 300 -9.32 5.01 6.75
CA LEU A 300 -10.59 5.72 6.66
C LEU A 300 -11.61 5.08 7.59
N ILE A 301 -12.33 5.97 8.27
CA ILE A 301 -13.66 5.82 8.89
C ILE A 301 -13.90 4.48 9.60
N LEU A 302 -13.74 4.52 10.92
CA LEU A 302 -14.35 3.56 11.83
C LEU A 302 -15.87 3.64 11.67
N LEU A 303 -16.53 2.49 11.44
CA LEU A 303 -17.95 2.38 11.79
C LEU A 303 -18.06 2.71 13.29
N THR A 304 -19.12 3.41 13.68
CA THR A 304 -19.30 4.19 14.93
C THR A 304 -18.97 3.47 16.26
N ASN A 305 -18.66 2.18 16.24
CA ASN A 305 -18.48 1.34 17.42
C ASN A 305 -17.08 0.69 17.53
N LEU A 306 -16.14 0.95 16.61
CA LEU A 306 -14.76 0.43 16.71
C LEU A 306 -13.81 1.52 17.21
N LYS A 307 -12.97 1.22 18.22
CA LYS A 307 -11.95 2.17 18.74
C LYS A 307 -10.63 2.06 17.98
N ARG A 308 -10.25 0.86 17.51
CA ARG A 308 -9.05 0.61 16.70
C ARG A 308 -9.22 -0.69 15.90
N ALA A 309 -8.84 -0.68 14.63
CA ALA A 309 -8.76 -1.88 13.80
C ALA A 309 -7.45 -1.84 13.01
N ASN A 310 -6.77 -2.99 12.93
CA ASN A 310 -5.54 -3.12 12.17
C ASN A 310 -5.81 -3.13 10.67
N PRO A 311 -5.05 -2.35 9.88
CA PRO A 311 -5.19 -2.41 8.43
C PRO A 311 -4.82 -3.81 7.89
N PRO A 312 -5.42 -4.23 6.75
CA PRO A 312 -5.09 -5.46 6.04
C PRO A 312 -3.68 -5.61 5.55
N PHE A 313 -2.96 -4.51 5.57
CA PHE A 313 -1.77 -4.36 4.81
C PHE A 313 -0.73 -3.63 5.64
N LEU A 314 0.52 -3.91 5.30
CA LEU A 314 1.67 -3.14 5.74
C LEU A 314 2.18 -2.38 4.54
N THR A 315 2.34 -1.07 4.69
CA THR A 315 2.86 -0.20 3.65
C THR A 315 4.18 0.40 4.12
N GLN A 316 5.21 0.22 3.31
CA GLN A 316 6.49 0.93 3.43
C GLN A 316 6.57 1.93 2.30
N ALA A 317 7.19 3.07 2.55
CA ALA A 317 7.30 4.07 1.51
C ALA A 317 8.49 5.01 1.69
N GLU A 318 8.90 5.60 0.58
CA GLU A 318 9.88 6.66 0.53
C GLU A 318 9.34 7.79 -0.33
N ILE A 319 9.34 9.00 0.19
CA ILE A 319 8.81 10.19 -0.47
C ILE A 319 9.92 11.23 -0.53
N SER A 320 10.21 11.72 -1.73
CA SER A 320 11.14 12.84 -1.95
C SER A 320 10.37 14.11 -2.25
N ILE A 321 10.82 15.20 -1.63
CA ILE A 321 10.21 16.53 -1.72
C ILE A 321 11.21 17.49 -2.36
N GLU A 322 10.76 18.15 -3.41
CA GLU A 322 11.48 19.26 -4.04
C GLU A 322 10.69 20.56 -3.90
N TYR A 323 11.30 21.67 -4.33
CA TYR A 323 10.75 23.00 -4.21
C TYR A 323 10.84 23.69 -5.56
N ASP A 324 9.73 24.29 -6.01
CA ASP A 324 9.72 25.05 -7.25
C ASP A 324 10.47 26.38 -7.12
N ALA A 325 10.50 27.17 -8.20
CA ALA A 325 11.15 28.48 -8.23
C ALA A 325 10.58 29.48 -7.20
N ASN A 326 9.34 29.28 -6.76
CA ASN A 326 8.68 30.10 -5.74
C ASN A 326 8.84 29.53 -4.31
N ASN A 327 9.65 28.47 -4.16
CA ASN A 327 9.84 27.71 -2.93
C ASN A 327 8.56 27.03 -2.41
N TYR A 328 7.63 26.65 -3.28
CA TYR A 328 6.53 25.77 -2.91
C TYR A 328 6.97 24.31 -2.99
N PRO A 329 6.73 23.52 -1.93
CA PRO A 329 7.10 22.11 -1.92
C PRO A 329 6.17 21.28 -2.81
N TYR A 330 6.75 20.32 -3.52
CA TYR A 330 6.02 19.29 -4.25
C TYR A 330 6.62 17.90 -4.07
N ILE A 331 5.82 16.89 -4.34
CA ILE A 331 6.26 15.49 -4.31
C ILE A 331 6.95 15.17 -5.63
N ALA A 332 8.28 15.11 -5.58
CA ALA A 332 9.12 14.81 -6.74
C ALA A 332 9.14 13.32 -7.04
N SER A 333 9.17 12.48 -6.01
CA SER A 333 9.03 11.04 -6.17
C SER A 333 8.39 10.38 -4.96
N CYS A 334 7.80 9.21 -5.20
CA CYS A 334 7.34 8.29 -4.17
C CYS A 334 7.66 6.86 -4.62
N LEU A 335 8.18 6.06 -3.71
CA LEU A 335 8.27 4.61 -3.82
C LEU A 335 7.39 4.01 -2.74
N GLN A 336 6.59 3.01 -3.09
CA GLN A 336 5.69 2.34 -2.17
C GLN A 336 5.80 0.83 -2.34
N LYS A 337 5.80 0.11 -1.22
CA LYS A 337 5.58 -1.33 -1.18
C LYS A 337 4.46 -1.65 -0.19
N THR A 338 3.40 -2.28 -0.67
CA THR A 338 2.27 -2.74 0.14
C THR A 338 2.23 -4.26 0.15
N ILE A 339 2.15 -4.84 1.34
CA ILE A 339 2.04 -6.29 1.55
C ILE A 339 0.70 -6.56 2.22
N TRP A 340 -0.15 -7.38 1.60
CA TRP A 340 -1.44 -7.76 2.18
C TRP A 340 -1.30 -8.97 3.09
N LYS A 341 -1.77 -8.80 4.31
CA LYS A 341 -1.74 -9.79 5.39
C LYS A 341 -3.08 -10.48 5.59
N HIS A 342 -4.20 -9.77 5.41
CA HIS A 342 -5.56 -10.33 5.53
C HIS A 342 -6.47 -9.97 4.35
N ASN A 343 -7.56 -10.72 4.22
CA ASN A 343 -8.63 -10.35 3.31
C ASN A 343 -9.40 -9.16 3.91
N MET A 344 -9.82 -8.25 3.04
CA MET A 344 -10.72 -7.16 3.42
C MET A 344 -11.94 -7.70 4.18
N SER A 345 -12.18 -7.18 5.38
CA SER A 345 -13.35 -7.55 6.19
C SER A 345 -14.46 -6.52 6.03
N ASN A 346 -15.71 -6.93 6.21
CA ASN A 346 -16.86 -6.04 6.19
C ASN A 346 -16.94 -5.11 7.42
N LYS A 347 -16.02 -5.26 8.39
CA LYS A 347 -16.00 -4.49 9.65
C LYS A 347 -15.43 -3.07 9.48
N PHE A 348 -14.89 -2.72 8.31
CA PHE A 348 -14.34 -1.38 8.04
C PHE A 348 -14.47 -0.98 6.56
N VAL A 349 -14.43 0.32 6.30
CA VAL A 349 -14.37 0.88 4.93
C VAL A 349 -12.92 1.32 4.67
N ALA A 350 -12.10 0.45 4.07
CA ALA A 350 -10.74 0.87 3.73
C ALA A 350 -10.75 1.86 2.56
N ILE A 351 -9.83 2.83 2.61
CA ILE A 351 -9.53 3.69 1.46
C ILE A 351 -9.00 2.85 0.30
N GLU A 352 -8.20 1.85 0.66
CA GLU A 352 -7.45 1.04 -0.28
C GLU A 352 -8.14 -0.28 -0.53
N LYS A 353 -8.15 -0.66 -1.80
CA LYS A 353 -8.58 -1.99 -2.24
C LYS A 353 -7.36 -2.79 -2.66
N PRO A 354 -7.32 -4.12 -2.45
CA PRO A 354 -6.32 -4.96 -3.05
C PRO A 354 -6.46 -4.94 -4.57
N SER A 355 -5.37 -5.14 -5.31
CA SER A 355 -5.42 -5.30 -6.77
C SER A 355 -5.84 -6.70 -7.22
N ARG A 356 -5.93 -7.66 -6.30
CA ARG A 356 -6.32 -9.05 -6.57
C ARG A 356 -7.31 -9.56 -5.53
N ARG A 357 -8.12 -10.55 -5.94
CA ARG A 357 -8.97 -11.31 -5.02
C ARG A 357 -8.12 -12.04 -3.98
N ASN A 358 -8.72 -12.32 -2.83
CA ASN A 358 -8.10 -13.12 -1.76
C ASN A 358 -6.63 -12.74 -1.49
N PRO A 359 -6.34 -11.45 -1.24
CA PRO A 359 -4.98 -10.94 -1.23
C PRO A 359 -4.08 -11.68 -0.23
N ALA A 360 -4.63 -12.15 0.90
CA ALA A 360 -3.89 -12.97 1.87
C ALA A 360 -3.52 -14.36 1.31
N LYS A 361 -4.49 -15.08 0.73
CA LYS A 361 -4.26 -16.41 0.11
C LYS A 361 -3.21 -16.34 -1.00
N ASN A 362 -3.17 -15.22 -1.70
CA ASN A 362 -2.26 -15.00 -2.82
C ASN A 362 -0.92 -14.39 -2.42
N CYS A 363 -0.69 -14.11 -1.13
CA CYS A 363 0.52 -13.42 -0.66
C CYS A 363 0.77 -12.13 -1.46
N LEU A 364 -0.29 -11.34 -1.67
CA LEU A 364 -0.28 -10.19 -2.57
C LEU A 364 0.71 -9.12 -2.10
N GLN A 365 1.63 -8.76 -3.00
CA GLN A 365 2.51 -7.62 -2.85
C GLN A 365 2.33 -6.66 -4.03
N GLU A 366 2.28 -5.37 -3.73
CA GLU A 366 2.16 -4.32 -4.74
C GLU A 366 3.29 -3.33 -4.54
N LYS A 367 4.10 -3.15 -5.59
CA LYS A 367 5.19 -2.19 -5.64
C LYS A 367 4.78 -1.09 -6.59
N GLU A 368 4.67 0.13 -6.10
CA GLU A 368 4.31 1.30 -6.89
C GLU A 368 5.41 2.35 -6.81
N ALA A 369 5.63 3.05 -7.93
CA ALA A 369 6.55 4.17 -7.98
C ALA A 369 5.91 5.32 -8.76
N PHE A 370 6.21 6.52 -8.31
CA PHE A 370 5.81 7.76 -8.94
C PHE A 370 7.01 8.68 -8.99
N VAL A 371 7.27 9.27 -10.15
CA VAL A 371 8.30 10.29 -10.35
C VAL A 371 7.68 11.43 -11.15
N CYS A 372 7.85 12.67 -10.70
CA CYS A 372 7.41 13.86 -11.42
C CYS A 372 8.58 14.82 -11.58
N GLN A 373 8.81 15.27 -12.81
CA GLN A 373 9.99 16.08 -13.15
C GLN A 373 9.91 17.48 -12.52
N THR A 374 8.81 18.19 -12.71
CA THR A 374 8.59 19.53 -12.13
C THR A 374 7.11 19.83 -12.12
N TYR A 375 6.65 20.51 -11.06
CA TYR A 375 5.27 21.01 -11.00
C TYR A 375 5.19 22.39 -11.67
N LYS A 376 4.31 22.51 -12.66
CA LYS A 376 3.96 23.77 -13.34
C LYS A 376 2.55 24.20 -12.90
N PRO A 377 2.30 25.50 -12.71
CA PRO A 377 0.94 26.00 -12.47
C PRO A 377 0.08 25.80 -13.71
N ILE A 378 -1.20 25.47 -13.53
CA ILE A 378 -2.19 25.53 -14.61
C ILE A 378 -2.62 27.00 -14.75
N THR A 379 -2.20 27.63 -15.84
CA THR A 379 -2.38 29.09 -16.09
C THR A 379 -3.62 29.41 -16.92
N PHE A 380 -4.23 28.42 -17.55
CA PHE A 380 -5.36 28.57 -18.47
C PHE A 380 -6.68 28.10 -17.83
N HIS A 381 -7.58 29.06 -17.59
CA HIS A 381 -9.02 28.93 -17.25
C HIS A 381 -9.44 28.75 -15.77
N THR A 382 -10.69 29.17 -15.51
CA THR A 382 -11.40 29.07 -14.22
C THR A 382 -11.62 27.61 -13.80
N ASN A 383 -11.20 27.30 -12.57
CA ASN A 383 -10.95 25.95 -12.01
C ASN A 383 -11.93 24.82 -12.36
N LYS A 384 -13.26 25.05 -12.38
CA LYS A 384 -14.23 23.93 -12.34
C LYS A 384 -14.36 23.14 -13.65
N GLN A 385 -14.29 23.78 -14.81
CA GLN A 385 -14.43 23.05 -16.08
C GLN A 385 -13.19 22.19 -16.37
N PHE A 386 -12.01 22.72 -16.09
CA PHE A 386 -10.76 21.99 -16.27
C PHE A 386 -10.61 20.82 -15.28
N GLU A 387 -11.01 21.02 -14.02
CA GLU A 387 -11.10 19.93 -13.04
C GLU A 387 -11.98 18.76 -13.54
N ASN A 388 -13.10 19.05 -14.20
CA ASN A 388 -13.97 18.01 -14.75
C ASN A 388 -13.30 17.27 -15.91
N ILE A 389 -12.61 17.99 -16.80
CA ILE A 389 -11.84 17.38 -17.90
C ILE A 389 -10.78 16.42 -17.34
N ILE A 390 -10.00 16.84 -16.34
CA ILE A 390 -9.01 15.98 -15.67
C ILE A 390 -9.68 14.74 -15.07
N LYS A 391 -10.79 14.92 -14.35
CA LYS A 391 -11.54 13.80 -13.76
C LYS A 391 -11.95 12.80 -14.84
N TYR A 392 -12.53 13.24 -15.95
CA TYR A 392 -12.93 12.34 -17.04
C TYR A 392 -11.73 11.64 -17.67
N ALA A 393 -10.64 12.36 -17.94
CA ALA A 393 -9.46 11.80 -18.59
C ALA A 393 -8.75 10.72 -17.75
N ALA A 394 -8.78 10.85 -16.42
CA ALA A 394 -8.14 9.93 -15.48
C ALA A 394 -9.00 8.71 -15.09
N ILE A 395 -10.30 8.68 -15.42
CA ILE A 395 -11.21 7.58 -15.05
C ILE A 395 -10.80 6.26 -15.70
N ASN A 396 -10.45 6.28 -16.98
CA ASN A 396 -10.04 5.09 -17.72
C ASN A 396 -8.82 5.43 -18.58
N PRO A 397 -7.61 5.42 -17.99
CA PRO A 397 -6.40 5.85 -18.67
C PRO A 397 -6.12 4.99 -19.91
N CYS A 398 -5.70 5.66 -20.98
CA CYS A 398 -5.35 5.08 -22.26
C CYS A 398 -4.11 5.81 -22.78
N GLY A 399 -3.14 5.09 -23.32
CA GLY A 399 -1.96 5.70 -23.93
C GLY A 399 -1.28 4.74 -24.90
N LYS A 400 -0.49 5.31 -25.81
CA LYS A 400 0.20 4.55 -26.86
C LYS A 400 1.45 3.87 -26.30
N TYR A 401 1.74 2.65 -26.73
CA TYR A 401 3.04 2.06 -26.47
C TYR A 401 4.11 2.62 -27.42
N ASN A 402 5.27 3.01 -26.86
CA ASN A 402 6.46 3.41 -27.60
C ASN A 402 7.70 2.96 -26.82
N SER A 403 8.42 1.98 -27.35
CA SER A 403 9.60 1.39 -26.73
C SER A 403 10.73 2.41 -26.52
N GLU A 404 10.97 3.29 -27.49
CA GLU A 404 12.01 4.33 -27.39
C GLU A 404 11.77 5.25 -26.20
N ILE A 405 10.51 5.64 -25.95
CA ILE A 405 10.17 6.45 -24.77
C ILE A 405 10.52 5.71 -23.49
N PHE A 406 10.11 4.45 -23.35
CA PHE A 406 10.33 3.68 -22.12
C PHE A 406 11.79 3.27 -21.89
N GLN A 407 12.62 3.21 -22.94
CA GLN A 407 14.07 2.97 -22.83
C GLN A 407 14.82 4.14 -22.18
N HIS A 408 14.34 5.37 -22.35
CA HIS A 408 15.00 6.58 -21.82
C HIS A 408 14.44 7.05 -20.48
N LEU A 409 13.32 6.48 -20.03
CA LEU A 409 12.71 6.82 -18.74
C LEU A 409 13.46 6.16 -17.58
N PRO A 410 13.46 6.79 -16.38
CA PRO A 410 14.07 6.17 -15.21
C PRO A 410 13.35 4.88 -14.84
N GLU A 411 14.07 3.94 -14.24
CA GLU A 411 13.52 2.70 -13.71
C GLU A 411 13.54 2.70 -12.16
N PRO A 412 12.58 3.37 -11.50
CA PRO A 412 12.52 3.47 -10.04
C PRO A 412 12.23 2.14 -9.33
N ILE A 413 11.68 1.14 -10.03
CA ILE A 413 11.51 -0.22 -9.52
C ILE A 413 12.19 -1.16 -10.51
N PRO A 414 13.15 -2.00 -10.08
CA PRO A 414 13.78 -2.98 -10.95
C PRO A 414 12.75 -3.90 -11.61
N THR A 415 12.72 -3.96 -12.94
CA THR A 415 11.71 -4.71 -13.69
C THR A 415 12.18 -6.04 -14.27
N GLN A 416 13.49 -6.31 -14.25
CA GLN A 416 14.09 -7.48 -14.90
C GLN A 416 13.42 -8.81 -14.50
N LYS A 417 13.18 -9.01 -13.20
CA LYS A 417 12.47 -10.21 -12.70
C LYS A 417 11.05 -10.30 -13.24
N ALA A 418 10.30 -9.21 -13.18
CA ALA A 418 8.90 -9.19 -13.62
C ALA A 418 8.79 -9.47 -15.13
N ILE A 419 9.69 -8.89 -15.93
CA ILE A 419 9.78 -9.13 -17.38
C ILE A 419 10.07 -10.61 -17.66
N GLN A 420 11.05 -11.20 -16.97
CA GLN A 420 11.38 -12.62 -17.14
C GLN A 420 10.19 -13.55 -16.82
N GLU A 421 9.47 -13.27 -15.74
CA GLU A 421 8.32 -14.08 -15.32
C GLU A 421 7.12 -13.94 -16.27
N LEU A 422 6.88 -12.73 -16.79
CA LEU A 422 5.79 -12.44 -17.71
C LEU A 422 6.07 -12.90 -19.15
N ASN A 423 7.35 -12.96 -19.55
CA ASN A 423 7.78 -13.47 -20.86
C ASN A 423 7.39 -14.93 -21.12
N CYS A 424 7.19 -15.72 -20.07
CA CYS A 424 6.76 -17.12 -20.18
C CYS A 424 5.37 -17.28 -20.83
N TYR A 425 4.55 -16.24 -20.82
CA TYR A 425 3.19 -16.25 -21.37
C TYR A 425 3.15 -15.73 -22.80
N MET A 426 3.87 -14.63 -23.04
CA MET A 426 4.11 -14.02 -24.34
C MET A 426 5.29 -13.08 -24.19
N ASP A 427 6.04 -12.82 -25.26
CA ASP A 427 7.04 -11.76 -25.25
C ASP A 427 6.47 -10.43 -24.72
N ILE A 428 7.18 -9.79 -23.79
CA ILE A 428 6.69 -8.62 -23.05
C ILE A 428 6.43 -7.43 -23.98
N GLU A 429 7.23 -7.25 -25.02
CA GLU A 429 7.04 -6.18 -26.00
C GLU A 429 5.76 -6.43 -26.81
N GLN A 430 5.50 -7.69 -27.16
CA GLN A 430 4.22 -8.05 -27.79
C GLN A 430 3.03 -7.78 -26.86
N GLN A 431 3.12 -8.11 -25.57
CA GLN A 431 2.07 -7.77 -24.60
C GLN A 431 1.83 -6.26 -24.50
N PHE A 432 2.90 -5.46 -24.52
CA PHE A 432 2.80 -4.00 -24.50
C PHE A 432 2.13 -3.45 -25.76
N ASN A 433 2.48 -3.99 -26.93
CA ASN A 433 1.86 -3.64 -28.20
C ASN A 433 0.37 -4.03 -28.23
N ASP A 434 0.02 -5.22 -27.73
CA ASP A 434 -1.36 -5.69 -27.64
C ASP A 434 -2.22 -4.77 -26.77
N HIS A 435 -1.66 -4.14 -25.73
CA HIS A 435 -2.37 -3.18 -24.88
C HIS A 435 -2.20 -1.71 -25.30
N SER A 436 -1.48 -1.44 -26.38
CA SER A 436 -1.28 -0.08 -26.90
C SER A 436 -2.62 0.57 -27.25
N SER A 437 -2.85 1.80 -26.76
CA SER A 437 -4.08 2.56 -27.02
C SER A 437 -5.39 1.89 -26.59
N LYS A 438 -5.32 0.86 -25.71
CA LYS A 438 -6.51 0.27 -25.08
C LYS A 438 -6.78 0.96 -23.73
N PRO A 439 -8.04 1.18 -23.33
CA PRO A 439 -8.34 1.53 -21.94
C PRO A 439 -7.90 0.43 -20.97
N TYR A 440 -7.73 0.75 -19.69
CA TYR A 440 -7.42 -0.27 -18.67
C TYR A 440 -8.66 -1.08 -18.27
N TYR A 441 -9.79 -0.41 -18.05
CA TYR A 441 -11.04 -1.06 -17.67
C TYR A 441 -11.92 -1.35 -18.89
N PRO A 442 -12.65 -2.48 -18.92
CA PRO A 442 -13.66 -2.76 -19.92
C PRO A 442 -14.79 -1.72 -19.87
N GLU A 443 -15.37 -1.39 -21.01
CA GLU A 443 -16.44 -0.38 -21.12
C GLU A 443 -17.65 -0.69 -20.23
N GLN A 444 -18.04 -1.97 -20.16
CA GLN A 444 -19.14 -2.42 -19.31
C GLN A 444 -18.92 -2.08 -17.83
N TYR A 445 -17.70 -2.26 -17.31
CA TYR A 445 -17.37 -1.90 -15.94
C TYR A 445 -17.52 -0.39 -15.69
N ILE A 446 -17.10 0.43 -16.64
CA ILE A 446 -17.23 1.89 -16.56
C ILE A 446 -18.71 2.29 -16.50
N LEU A 447 -19.54 1.71 -17.38
CA LEU A 447 -20.96 2.06 -17.54
C LEU A 447 -21.86 1.51 -16.42
N GLU A 448 -21.50 0.39 -15.80
CA GLU A 448 -22.31 -0.21 -14.71
C GLU A 448 -21.90 0.31 -13.34
N TYR A 449 -20.62 0.62 -13.13
CA TYR A 449 -20.08 0.83 -11.79
C TYR A 449 -19.64 2.27 -11.50
N LEU A 450 -19.15 3.01 -12.51
CA LEU A 450 -18.63 4.37 -12.30
C LEU A 450 -19.64 5.45 -12.70
N HIS A 451 -20.65 5.12 -13.50
CA HIS A 451 -21.70 6.02 -13.91
C HIS A 451 -23.05 5.29 -13.81
N ASN A 452 -24.09 5.93 -13.28
CA ASN A 452 -25.44 5.39 -13.40
C ASN A 452 -25.77 5.24 -14.89
N SER A 453 -26.24 4.06 -15.27
CA SER A 453 -26.20 3.41 -16.60
C SER A 453 -26.95 4.08 -17.76
N SER A 454 -27.40 5.33 -17.64
CA SER A 454 -28.23 6.00 -18.66
C SER A 454 -27.45 6.91 -19.63
N ASP A 455 -26.14 7.10 -19.47
CA ASP A 455 -25.36 8.07 -20.25
C ASP A 455 -24.49 7.41 -21.33
N THR A 456 -25.07 7.25 -22.51
CA THR A 456 -24.42 6.64 -23.68
C THR A 456 -23.25 7.45 -24.26
N GLN A 457 -23.09 8.72 -23.86
CA GLN A 457 -22.00 9.59 -24.31
C GLN A 457 -20.83 9.65 -23.31
N PHE A 458 -20.90 8.94 -22.19
CA PHE A 458 -19.87 8.98 -21.15
C PHE A 458 -18.48 8.58 -21.65
N LEU A 459 -18.39 7.50 -22.43
CA LEU A 459 -17.13 7.04 -23.02
C LEU A 459 -16.55 8.07 -24.01
N GLN A 460 -17.41 8.72 -24.82
CA GLN A 460 -16.99 9.77 -25.73
C GLN A 460 -16.41 10.98 -24.98
N ARG A 461 -17.00 11.35 -23.83
CA ARG A 461 -16.49 12.44 -22.99
C ARG A 461 -15.13 12.10 -22.38
N ILE A 462 -14.89 10.85 -21.98
CA ILE A 462 -13.56 10.39 -21.51
C ILE A 462 -12.51 10.57 -22.61
N GLN A 463 -12.78 10.05 -23.82
CA GLN A 463 -11.86 10.13 -24.95
C GLN A 463 -11.61 11.59 -25.38
N HIS A 464 -12.67 12.41 -25.43
CA HIS A 464 -12.55 13.83 -25.77
C HIS A 464 -11.74 14.59 -24.72
N ALA A 465 -11.91 14.27 -23.43
CA ALA A 465 -11.16 14.90 -22.35
C ALA A 465 -9.65 14.62 -22.43
N GLN A 466 -9.25 13.38 -22.74
CA GLN A 466 -7.83 13.03 -22.91
C GLN A 466 -7.18 13.83 -24.05
N LYS A 467 -7.81 13.84 -25.23
CA LYS A 467 -7.34 14.63 -26.39
C LYS A 467 -7.24 16.12 -26.06
N LYS A 468 -8.25 16.66 -25.36
CA LYS A 468 -8.27 18.07 -24.95
C LYS A 468 -7.13 18.42 -24.00
N ILE A 469 -6.78 17.54 -23.05
CA ILE A 469 -5.63 17.73 -22.16
C ILE A 469 -4.33 17.79 -22.97
N PHE A 470 -4.09 16.82 -23.86
CA PHE A 470 -2.84 16.78 -24.60
C PHE A 470 -2.68 17.97 -25.55
N ASN A 471 -3.74 18.42 -26.23
CA ASN A 471 -3.68 19.61 -27.06
C ASN A 471 -3.33 20.87 -26.24
N LEU A 472 -3.99 21.07 -25.10
CA LEU A 472 -3.73 22.24 -24.24
C LEU A 472 -2.31 22.27 -23.65
N LEU A 473 -1.71 21.09 -23.44
CA LEU A 473 -0.41 20.96 -22.77
C LEU A 473 0.77 20.79 -23.72
N ASN A 474 0.56 20.33 -24.96
CA ASN A 474 1.60 20.20 -25.98
C ASN A 474 1.78 21.49 -26.81
N ASP A 475 0.81 22.41 -26.78
CA ASP A 475 0.89 23.74 -27.41
C ASP A 475 1.67 24.78 -26.55
N ASN A 476 2.27 24.36 -25.43
CA ASN A 476 3.10 25.16 -24.50
C ASN A 476 4.38 24.40 -24.13
#